data_AF-A0AAU4LJB5-F1
#
_entry.id   AF-A0AAU4LJB5-F1
#
_cell.length_a   1.000
_cell.length_b   1.000
_cell.length_c   1.000
_cell.angle_alpha   90.00
_cell.angle_beta   90.00
_cell.angle_gamma   90.00
#
_symmetry.space_group_name_H-M   'P 1'
#
loop_
_entity.id
_entity.type
_entity.pdbx_description
1 polymer ?
#
loop_
_entity_poly.entity_id
_entity_poly.type
_entity_poly.pdbx_seq_one_letter_code
_entity_poly.pdbx_strand_id
1 'polypeptide(L)'
;MGPRAGLERQRLGADRDDSVSAGFTFGQGAFNALDLTDPAEPIRAFRVGPPEPGGNEETLERVSRGDYYLDMRTAPPVARDWLNVVRQTRTIGNAWPVDTEPVRLGSTYDVLIHLHRVRAADRL
;
A
#
# COMPACT_ATOMS: atom_id res chain seq x y z
N MET A 1 -24.44 -0.97 2.22
CA MET A 1 -23.61 -1.26 3.41
C MET A 1 -22.19 -1.49 2.91
N GLY A 2 -21.43 -0.41 2.71
CA GLY A 2 -20.07 -0.47 2.17
C GLY A 2 -19.04 -0.53 3.30
N PRO A 3 -17.88 -1.19 3.11
CA PRO A 3 -16.85 -1.20 4.13
C PRO A 3 -16.26 0.20 4.25
N ARG A 4 -16.31 0.77 5.46
CA ARG A 4 -15.51 1.95 5.83
C ARG A 4 -14.08 1.47 6.10
N ALA A 5 -13.24 1.42 5.09
CA ALA A 5 -11.79 1.40 5.29
C ALA A 5 -11.34 2.82 5.64
N GLY A 6 -11.73 3.24 6.85
CA GLY A 6 -11.48 4.57 7.39
C GLY A 6 -11.20 4.43 8.86
N LEU A 7 -9.92 4.30 9.19
CA LEU A 7 -9.33 4.59 10.49
C LEU A 7 -9.84 3.74 11.68
N GLU A 8 -9.23 2.57 11.89
CA GLU A 8 -9.13 1.98 13.23
C GLU A 8 -7.69 2.00 13.72
N ARG A 9 -7.27 3.13 14.30
CA ARG A 9 -6.36 3.09 15.47
C ARG A 9 -7.17 2.68 16.70
N GLN A 10 -7.89 1.56 16.65
CA GLN A 10 -8.61 1.05 17.80
C GLN A 10 -7.88 -0.17 18.38
N ARG A 11 -6.97 0.14 19.32
CA ARG A 11 -6.61 -0.69 20.47
C ARG A 11 -5.89 -2.03 20.21
N LEU A 12 -4.83 -1.99 19.42
CA LEU A 12 -3.66 -2.84 19.65
C LEU A 12 -2.42 -1.95 19.61
N GLY A 13 -1.88 -1.59 20.79
CA GLY A 13 -0.55 -0.96 20.91
C GLY A 13 -0.50 0.55 21.18
N ALA A 14 -1.62 1.28 21.25
CA ALA A 14 -1.58 2.72 21.58
C ALA A 14 -1.10 3.03 23.03
N ASP A 15 -0.82 1.99 23.82
CA ASP A 15 -0.37 2.07 25.21
C ASP A 15 1.04 1.49 25.40
N ARG A 16 1.77 1.24 24.30
CA ARG A 16 3.21 0.97 24.34
C ARG A 16 3.92 1.88 23.35
N ASP A 17 4.76 2.78 23.88
CA ASP A 17 5.64 3.68 23.12
C ASP A 17 6.67 2.96 22.21
N ASP A 18 6.58 1.62 22.04
CA ASP A 18 7.50 0.78 21.27
C ASP A 18 6.90 0.18 19.98
N SER A 19 5.60 0.42 19.69
CA SER A 19 4.94 -0.19 18.53
C SER A 19 5.30 0.55 17.23
N VAL A 20 5.86 -0.18 16.26
CA VAL A 20 6.23 0.34 14.93
C VAL A 20 5.23 -0.13 13.88
N SER A 21 4.65 0.80 13.13
CA SER A 21 3.77 0.51 11.99
C SER A 21 4.57 0.38 10.70
N ALA A 22 4.49 -0.78 10.04
CA ALA A 22 5.11 -1.03 8.75
C ALA A 22 4.03 -1.15 7.65
N GLY A 23 4.17 -0.35 6.59
CA GLY A 23 3.33 -0.41 5.39
C GLY A 23 4.06 -1.04 4.21
N PHE A 24 3.29 -1.57 3.25
CA PHE A 24 3.80 -2.07 1.99
C PHE A 24 3.17 -1.33 0.82
N THR A 25 3.98 -1.09 -0.21
CA THR A 25 3.54 -0.64 -1.53
C THR A 25 4.25 -1.47 -2.59
N PHE A 26 3.72 -1.49 -3.81
CA PHE A 26 4.41 -2.13 -4.92
C PHE A 26 4.13 -1.41 -6.25
N GLY A 27 5.07 -1.49 -7.19
CA GLY A 27 4.93 -0.86 -8.51
C GLY A 27 4.00 -1.63 -9.45
N GLN A 28 4.34 -2.90 -9.70
CA GLN A 28 3.61 -3.77 -10.63
C GLN A 28 3.72 -5.24 -10.24
N GLY A 29 2.93 -6.08 -10.92
CA GLY A 29 3.11 -7.53 -10.85
C GLY A 29 1.79 -8.26 -10.72
N ALA A 30 1.79 -9.31 -9.91
CA ALA A 30 0.63 -10.15 -9.68
C ALA A 30 0.35 -10.39 -8.19
N PHE A 31 -0.91 -10.58 -7.85
CA PHE A 31 -1.39 -10.93 -6.51
C PHE A 31 -2.67 -11.76 -6.61
N ASN A 32 -3.03 -12.48 -5.53
CA ASN A 32 -4.29 -13.22 -5.46
C ASN A 32 -5.35 -12.36 -4.76
N ALA A 33 -6.56 -12.33 -5.30
CA ALA A 33 -7.71 -11.67 -4.66
C ALA A 33 -9.03 -12.35 -5.03
N LEU A 34 -10.08 -12.09 -4.25
CA LEU A 34 -11.48 -12.33 -4.61
C LEU A 34 -11.82 -11.49 -5.84
N ASP A 35 -12.41 -12.10 -6.86
CA ASP A 35 -12.86 -11.38 -8.04
C ASP A 35 -14.22 -10.72 -7.77
N LEU A 36 -14.24 -9.39 -7.72
CA LEU A 36 -15.48 -8.62 -7.54
C LEU A 36 -16.32 -8.51 -8.82
N THR A 37 -15.77 -8.89 -9.96
CA THR A 37 -16.47 -8.93 -11.25
C THR A 37 -17.06 -10.31 -11.55
N ASP A 38 -16.54 -11.36 -10.92
CA ASP A 38 -17.08 -12.72 -10.99
C ASP A 38 -17.26 -13.33 -9.60
N PRO A 39 -18.47 -13.26 -9.02
CA PRO A 39 -18.74 -13.80 -7.70
C PRO A 39 -18.68 -15.33 -7.62
N ALA A 40 -18.55 -16.05 -8.74
CA ALA A 40 -18.39 -17.50 -8.76
C ALA A 40 -16.92 -17.94 -8.59
N GLU A 41 -15.96 -17.03 -8.72
CA GLU A 41 -14.54 -17.34 -8.63
C GLU A 41 -13.96 -16.97 -7.25
N PRO A 42 -13.62 -17.95 -6.39
CA PRO A 42 -13.39 -17.68 -4.99
C PRO A 42 -12.10 -16.88 -4.74
N ILE A 43 -11.00 -17.17 -5.43
CA ILE A 43 -9.77 -16.38 -5.40
C ILE A 43 -9.02 -16.71 -6.68
N ARG A 44 -8.51 -15.70 -7.40
CA ARG A 44 -7.60 -15.91 -8.54
C ARG A 44 -6.49 -14.86 -8.60
N ALA A 45 -5.52 -15.11 -9.48
CA ALA A 45 -4.42 -14.20 -9.72
C ALA A 45 -4.87 -13.02 -10.62
N PHE A 46 -4.54 -11.81 -10.20
CA PHE A 46 -4.65 -10.59 -10.98
C PHE A 46 -3.26 -10.10 -11.36
N ARG A 47 -3.17 -9.38 -12.48
CA ARG A 47 -1.97 -8.67 -12.89
C ARG A 47 -2.28 -7.19 -13.02
N VAL A 48 -1.39 -6.36 -12.50
CA VAL A 48 -1.44 -4.91 -12.67
C VAL A 48 -0.14 -4.42 -13.27
N GLY A 49 -0.26 -3.44 -14.15
CA GLY A 49 0.87 -2.73 -14.72
C GLY A 49 1.47 -1.72 -13.73
N PRO A 50 2.40 -0.90 -14.21
CA PRO A 50 2.98 0.21 -13.47
C PRO A 50 1.91 1.12 -12.82
N PRO A 51 2.28 1.91 -11.80
CA PRO A 51 1.37 2.83 -11.15
C PRO A 51 0.86 3.93 -12.11
N GLU A 52 -0.39 4.34 -11.90
CA GLU A 52 -0.98 5.46 -12.63
C GLU A 52 -0.33 6.79 -12.19
N PRO A 53 -0.27 7.80 -13.08
CA PRO A 53 0.28 9.11 -12.74
C PRO A 53 -0.46 9.79 -11.56
N GLY A 54 0.29 10.51 -10.73
CA GLY A 54 -0.23 11.31 -9.62
C GLY A 54 -0.44 10.55 -8.31
N GLY A 55 -0.30 9.21 -8.30
CA GLY A 55 -0.35 8.38 -7.11
C GLY A 55 0.94 8.41 -6.28
N ASN A 56 0.88 7.89 -5.06
CA ASN A 56 2.08 7.72 -4.24
C ASN A 56 3.08 6.76 -4.92
N GLU A 57 2.58 5.65 -5.47
CA GLU A 57 3.38 4.61 -6.10
C GLU A 57 4.13 5.11 -7.33
N GLU A 58 3.62 6.10 -8.07
CA GLU A 58 4.34 6.68 -9.22
C GLU A 58 5.70 7.25 -8.80
N THR A 59 5.74 7.99 -7.69
CA THR A 59 6.99 8.58 -7.22
C THR A 59 7.88 7.51 -6.59
N LEU A 60 7.31 6.60 -5.80
CA LEU A 60 8.07 5.53 -5.14
C LEU A 60 8.77 4.62 -6.17
N GLU A 61 8.08 4.28 -7.25
CA GLU A 61 8.60 3.46 -8.34
C GLU A 61 9.77 4.15 -9.10
N ARG A 62 9.89 5.48 -9.03
CA ARG A 62 10.99 6.24 -9.63
C ARG A 62 12.22 6.37 -8.72
N VAL A 63 12.09 6.16 -7.42
CA VAL A 63 13.19 6.31 -6.46
C VAL A 63 14.27 5.26 -6.69
N SER A 64 13.88 4.03 -7.00
CA SER A 64 14.78 2.90 -7.22
C SER A 64 14.18 1.92 -8.21
N ARG A 65 15.02 1.23 -8.99
CA ARG A 65 14.60 0.11 -9.85
C ARG A 65 14.55 -1.25 -9.13
N GLY A 66 14.74 -1.24 -7.81
CA GLY A 66 14.70 -2.42 -6.97
C GLY A 66 14.05 -2.11 -5.63
N ASP A 67 13.79 -3.15 -4.85
CA ASP A 67 13.08 -3.05 -3.58
C ASP A 67 13.87 -2.19 -2.57
N TYR A 68 13.15 -1.43 -1.77
CA TYR A 68 13.74 -0.60 -0.73
C TYR A 68 12.75 -0.38 0.42
N TYR A 69 13.26 0.13 1.53
CA TYR A 69 12.43 0.62 2.63
C TYR A 69 12.80 2.05 2.98
N LEU A 70 11.85 2.75 3.59
CA LEU A 70 11.99 4.12 4.06
C LEU A 70 11.56 4.19 5.53
N ASP A 71 12.48 4.61 6.41
CA ASP A 71 12.12 5.03 7.76
C ASP A 71 11.56 6.46 7.70
N MET A 72 10.25 6.59 7.91
CA MET A 72 9.52 7.84 7.81
C MET A 72 9.87 8.80 8.94
N ARG A 73 10.27 8.25 10.10
CA ARG A 73 10.59 9.03 11.31
C ARG A 73 11.88 9.81 11.14
N THR A 74 12.78 9.32 10.28
CA THR A 74 14.07 9.95 9.98
C THR A 74 14.15 10.56 8.58
N ALA A 75 13.03 10.61 7.85
CA ALA A 75 13.01 11.15 6.49
C ALA A 75 13.52 12.62 6.47
N PRO A 76 14.40 12.99 5.51
CA PRO A 76 14.85 14.37 5.33
C PRO A 76 13.68 15.34 5.09
N PRO A 77 13.81 16.63 5.40
CA PRO A 77 12.69 17.59 5.33
C PRO A 77 11.93 17.58 4.00
N VAL A 78 12.64 17.63 2.87
CA VAL A 78 12.01 17.61 1.53
C VAL A 78 11.20 16.32 1.28
N ALA A 79 11.73 15.17 1.70
CA ALA A 79 11.02 13.90 1.57
C ALA A 79 9.81 13.85 2.52
N ARG A 80 9.97 14.34 3.76
CA ARG A 80 8.90 14.43 4.75
C ARG A 80 7.75 15.30 4.27
N ASP A 81 8.05 16.44 3.65
CA ASP A 81 7.03 17.32 3.07
C ASP A 81 6.27 16.60 1.96
N TRP A 82 6.98 15.87 1.09
CA TRP A 82 6.35 15.04 0.06
C TRP A 82 5.46 13.94 0.66
N LEU A 83 5.93 13.23 1.68
CA LEU A 83 5.24 12.13 2.36
C LEU A 83 3.98 12.56 3.14
N ASN A 84 3.91 13.84 3.53
CA ASN A 84 2.79 14.40 4.27
C ASN A 84 1.67 14.96 3.38
N VAL A 85 1.82 14.85 2.06
CA VAL A 85 0.75 15.15 1.10
C VAL A 85 -0.12 13.92 0.87
N VAL A 86 -1.44 14.13 0.85
CA VAL A 86 -2.42 13.09 0.51
C VAL A 86 -2.38 12.82 -0.99
N ARG A 87 -2.19 11.56 -1.39
CA ARG A 87 -2.29 11.12 -2.79
C ARG A 87 -3.03 9.79 -2.90
N GLN A 88 -3.56 9.51 -4.09
CA GLN A 88 -4.18 8.22 -4.39
C GLN A 88 -3.16 7.09 -4.26
N THR A 89 -3.58 5.99 -3.65
CA THR A 89 -2.75 4.82 -3.32
C THR A 89 -3.56 3.55 -3.55
N ARG A 90 -2.93 2.52 -4.11
CA ARG A 90 -3.53 1.20 -4.29
C ARG A 90 -3.57 0.48 -2.93
N THR A 91 -4.71 0.55 -2.26
CA THR A 91 -4.98 -0.24 -1.05
C THR A 91 -5.67 -1.54 -1.44
N ILE A 92 -4.88 -2.59 -1.67
CA ILE A 92 -5.42 -3.91 -2.03
C ILE A 92 -5.56 -4.76 -0.77
N GLY A 93 -6.80 -5.01 -0.37
CA GLY A 93 -7.14 -5.97 0.68
C GLY A 93 -7.21 -7.39 0.12
N ASN A 94 -8.36 -8.03 0.31
CA ASN A 94 -8.62 -9.39 -0.16
C ASN A 94 -9.39 -9.46 -1.48
N ALA A 95 -9.77 -8.33 -2.07
CA ALA A 95 -10.68 -8.27 -3.22
C ALA A 95 -10.20 -7.28 -4.28
N TRP A 96 -10.54 -7.56 -5.54
CA TRP A 96 -10.13 -6.76 -6.70
C TRP A 96 -11.15 -6.88 -7.84
N PRO A 97 -11.37 -5.83 -8.67
CA PRO A 97 -10.80 -4.48 -8.59
C PRO A 97 -11.41 -3.61 -7.49
N VAL A 98 -10.60 -2.72 -6.93
CA VAL A 98 -11.05 -1.68 -5.98
C VAL A 98 -10.49 -0.33 -6.40
N ASP A 99 -11.19 0.74 -6.04
CA ASP A 99 -10.70 2.10 -6.26
C ASP A 99 -9.46 2.38 -5.39
N THR A 100 -8.61 3.29 -5.85
CA THR A 100 -7.51 3.78 -5.02
C THR A 100 -8.03 4.64 -3.88
N GLU A 101 -7.26 4.72 -2.80
CA GLU A 101 -7.62 5.49 -1.62
C GLU A 101 -6.67 6.68 -1.41
N PRO A 102 -7.18 7.82 -0.90
CA PRO A 102 -6.35 8.95 -0.54
C PRO A 102 -5.57 8.66 0.75
N VAL A 103 -4.24 8.52 0.65
CA VAL A 103 -3.37 8.20 1.79
C VAL A 103 -2.29 9.27 1.96
N ARG A 104 -2.07 9.67 3.22
CA ARG A 104 -0.90 10.45 3.66
C ARG A 104 0.11 9.50 4.31
N LEU A 105 1.06 9.01 3.52
CA LEU A 105 2.01 7.97 3.93
C LEU A 105 2.75 8.30 5.24
N GLY A 106 3.27 9.52 5.37
CA GLY A 106 4.08 9.93 6.52
C GLY A 106 3.34 9.97 7.86
N SER A 107 2.00 9.94 7.85
CA SER A 107 1.17 9.88 9.08
C SER A 107 0.57 8.52 9.37
N THR A 108 0.62 7.62 8.37
CA THR A 108 0.02 6.28 8.40
C THR A 108 1.04 5.23 8.83
N TYR A 109 2.30 5.36 8.42
CA TYR A 109 3.33 4.36 8.66
C TYR A 109 4.60 4.98 9.24
N ASP A 110 5.26 4.24 10.14
CA ASP A 110 6.61 4.56 10.63
C ASP A 110 7.68 4.08 9.65
N VAL A 111 7.45 2.93 9.01
CA VAL A 111 8.32 2.35 7.97
C VAL A 111 7.47 1.99 6.76
N LEU A 112 7.93 2.31 5.55
CA LEU A 112 7.31 1.86 4.31
C LEU A 112 8.27 0.99 3.53
N ILE A 113 7.82 -0.17 3.10
CA ILE A 113 8.55 -1.07 2.22
C ILE A 113 7.94 -0.96 0.82
N HIS A 114 8.76 -0.66 -0.17
CA HIS A 114 8.36 -0.61 -1.57
C HIS A 114 8.95 -1.79 -2.32
N LEU A 115 8.07 -2.59 -2.92
CA LEU A 115 8.43 -3.73 -3.75
C LEU A 115 8.26 -3.36 -5.22
N HIS A 116 9.35 -3.35 -5.97
CA HIS A 116 9.31 -2.97 -7.38
C HIS A 116 8.44 -3.95 -8.19
N ARG A 117 8.51 -5.26 -7.87
CA ARG A 117 7.67 -6.28 -8.48
C ARG A 117 7.17 -7.29 -7.47
N VAL A 118 5.88 -7.60 -7.53
CA VAL A 118 5.27 -8.69 -6.77
C VAL A 118 4.81 -9.83 -7.68
N ARG A 119 4.76 -11.04 -7.12
CA ARG A 119 4.18 -12.22 -7.76
C ARG A 119 2.99 -12.71 -6.94
N ALA A 120 2.05 -13.36 -7.59
CA ALA A 120 0.99 -14.06 -6.88
C ALA A 120 1.63 -15.09 -5.94
N ALA A 121 1.14 -15.12 -4.70
CA ALA A 121 1.59 -16.09 -3.72
C ALA A 121 1.22 -17.51 -4.19
N ASP A 122 2.06 -18.47 -3.83
CA ASP A 122 1.76 -19.88 -4.04
C ASP A 122 0.59 -20.26 -3.12
N ARG A 123 -0.43 -20.91 -3.69
CA ARG A 123 -1.62 -21.32 -2.94
C ARG A 123 -1.34 -22.69 -2.32
N LEU A 124 -1.47 -22.80 -1.00
CA LEU A 124 -1.32 -24.04 -0.23
C LEU A 124 -2.63 -24.85 -0.23
#